data_AF-A0A538RVL8-F1
#
_entry.id   AF-A0A538RVL8-F1
#
_cell.length_a   1.000
_cell.length_b   1.000
_cell.length_c   1.000
_cell.angle_alpha   90.00
_cell.angle_beta   90.00
_cell.angle_gamma   90.00
#
_symmetry.space_group_name_H-M   'P 1'
#
loop_
_entity.id
_entity.type
_entity.pdbx_description
1 polymer ?
#
loop_
_entity_poly.entity_id
_entity_poly.type
_entity_poly.pdbx_seq_one_letter_code
_entity_poly.pdbx_strand_id
1 'polypeptide(L)' 'MAAQLRVYPSSPEAACADLPEPEVGVRFGDLLPLVALAQRHNYLWLQDFLDDEVRITADLYEVLRAFRSYRPSA' A
#
# COMPACT_ATOMS: atom_id res chain seq x y z
N MET A 1 -28.32 48.28 -1.28
CA MET A 1 -26.86 48.08 -1.37
C MET A 1 -26.61 46.57 -1.34
N ALA A 2 -26.19 45.98 -2.47
CA ALA A 2 -25.99 44.53 -2.57
C ALA A 2 -24.53 44.19 -2.18
N ALA A 3 -24.36 43.26 -1.25
CA ALA A 3 -23.04 42.79 -0.85
C ALA A 3 -22.41 41.97 -1.97
N GLN A 4 -21.21 42.36 -2.41
CA GLN A 4 -20.45 41.66 -3.45
C GLN A 4 -19.40 40.76 -2.78
N LEU A 5 -19.62 39.45 -2.86
CA LEU A 5 -18.67 38.43 -2.40
C LEU A 5 -17.60 38.23 -3.48
N ARG A 6 -16.33 38.43 -3.11
CA ARG A 6 -15.18 38.11 -3.95
C ARG A 6 -14.86 36.62 -3.78
N VAL A 7 -15.19 35.82 -4.77
CA VAL A 7 -14.77 34.42 -4.85
C VAL A 7 -13.30 34.41 -5.23
N TYR A 8 -12.44 34.04 -4.28
CA TYR A 8 -11.06 33.70 -4.60
C TYR A 8 -11.06 32.31 -5.23
N PRO A 9 -10.61 32.14 -6.49
CA PRO A 9 -10.31 30.81 -6.97
C PRO A 9 -9.20 30.28 -6.07
N SER A 10 -9.51 29.24 -5.29
CA SER A 10 -8.49 28.36 -4.70
C SER A 10 -7.52 28.05 -5.83
N SER A 11 -6.23 28.29 -5.60
CA SER A 11 -5.14 28.23 -6.59
C SER A 11 -5.41 27.23 -7.71
N PRO A 12 -5.15 27.65 -8.97
CA PRO A 12 -5.46 26.86 -10.14
C PRO A 12 -4.83 25.49 -9.94
N GLU A 13 -5.59 24.43 -10.19
CA GLU A 13 -5.11 23.13 -10.67
C GLU A 13 -3.59 23.01 -10.58
N ALA A 14 -3.08 22.92 -9.35
CA ALA A 14 -1.73 22.48 -9.12
C ALA A 14 -1.89 21.02 -9.42
N ALA A 15 -1.61 20.69 -10.68
CA ALA A 15 -1.59 19.38 -11.27
C ALA A 15 -2.06 18.31 -10.27
N CYS A 16 -3.20 17.70 -10.53
CA CYS A 16 -3.35 16.28 -10.23
C CYS A 16 -2.30 15.54 -11.06
N ALA A 17 -1.01 15.84 -10.87
CA ALA A 17 0.03 14.89 -10.96
C ALA A 17 -0.41 13.82 -10.00
N ASP A 18 -0.54 12.60 -10.50
CA ASP A 18 -0.34 11.36 -9.78
C ASP A 18 0.80 11.54 -8.77
N LEU A 19 0.51 12.17 -7.63
CA LEU A 19 1.36 12.11 -6.47
C LEU A 19 1.24 10.64 -6.09
N PRO A 20 2.32 9.83 -6.22
CA PRO A 20 2.26 8.46 -5.79
C PRO A 20 1.70 8.50 -4.36
N GLU A 21 0.61 7.77 -4.13
CA GLU A 21 0.05 7.57 -2.80
C GLU A 21 1.21 7.44 -1.82
N PRO A 22 1.18 8.14 -0.68
CA PRO A 22 2.35 8.23 0.19
C PRO A 22 2.85 6.83 0.53
N GLU A 23 3.90 6.39 -0.18
CA GLU A 23 4.47 5.06 -0.05
C GLU A 23 5.19 5.05 1.29
N VAL A 24 4.48 4.63 2.33
CA VAL A 24 5.06 4.46 3.66
C VAL A 24 5.95 3.24 3.62
N GLY A 25 7.26 3.46 3.48
CA GLY A 25 8.26 2.41 3.54
C GLY A 25 8.34 1.79 4.93
N VAL A 26 7.64 0.68 5.13
CA VAL A 26 7.75 -0.16 6.33
C VAL A 26 8.75 -1.29 6.11
N ARG A 27 9.50 -1.65 7.15
CA ARG A 27 10.41 -2.79 7.07
C ARG A 27 9.59 -4.07 7.00
N PHE A 28 9.97 -4.96 6.09
CA PHE A 28 9.32 -6.27 5.93
C PHE A 28 9.31 -7.08 7.24
N GLY A 29 10.36 -6.95 8.06
CA GLY A 29 10.45 -7.59 9.38
C GLY A 29 9.41 -7.11 10.40
N ASP A 30 8.92 -5.87 10.26
CA ASP A 30 7.85 -5.33 11.10
C ASP A 30 6.47 -5.69 10.53
N LEU A 31 6.37 -5.78 9.20
CA LEU A 31 5.12 -6.12 8.50
C LEU A 31 4.75 -7.61 8.65
N LEU A 32 5.72 -8.52 8.56
CA LEU A 32 5.50 -9.97 8.70
C LEU A 32 4.72 -10.37 9.97
N PRO A 33 5.13 -9.96 11.19
CA PRO A 33 4.40 -10.32 12.41
C PRO A 33 3.01 -9.65 12.46
N LEU A 34 2.86 -8.43 11.92
CA LEU A 34 1.57 -7.74 11.87
C LEU A 34 0.58 -8.47 10.95
N VAL A 35 1.02 -8.87 9.76
CA VAL A 35 0.20 -9.65 8.83
C VAL A 35 -0.09 -11.05 9.39
N ALA A 36 0.89 -11.70 10.03
CA ALA A 36 0.68 -12.99 10.67
C ALA A 36 -0.34 -12.92 11.81
N LEU A 37 -0.30 -11.86 12.62
CA LEU A 37 -1.30 -11.60 13.65
C LEU A 37 -2.67 -11.32 12.99
N ALA A 38 -2.69 -10.50 11.95
CA ALA A 38 -3.90 -10.15 11.22
C ALA A 38 -4.61 -11.39 10.64
N GLN A 39 -3.82 -12.30 10.08
CA GLN A 39 -4.29 -13.59 9.54
C GLN A 39 -4.83 -14.49 10.66
N ARG A 40 -4.11 -14.62 11.78
CA ARG A 40 -4.54 -15.45 12.92
C ARG A 40 -5.87 -15.01 13.52
N HIS A 41 -6.12 -13.70 13.52
CA HIS A 41 -7.33 -13.10 14.06
C HIS A 41 -8.42 -12.85 13.01
N ASN A 42 -8.21 -13.24 11.75
CA ASN A 42 -9.15 -13.04 10.63
C ASN A 42 -9.64 -11.60 10.50
N TYR A 43 -8.72 -10.64 10.59
CA TYR A 43 -9.11 -9.24 10.41
C TYR A 43 -9.65 -8.99 8.99
N LEU A 44 -10.78 -8.29 8.91
CA LEU A 44 -11.43 -7.97 7.63
C LEU A 44 -10.58 -7.09 6.73
N TRP A 45 -9.80 -6.15 7.30
CA TRP A 45 -8.91 -5.29 6.52
C TRP A 45 -7.86 -6.10 5.75
N LEU A 46 -7.37 -7.21 6.29
CA LEU A 46 -6.37 -8.03 5.59
C LEU A 46 -6.91 -8.60 4.28
N GLN A 47 -8.21 -8.94 4.22
CA GLN A 47 -8.82 -9.48 3.00
C GLN A 47 -8.85 -8.47 1.87
N ASP A 48 -8.96 -7.18 2.21
CA ASP A 48 -8.92 -6.06 1.27
C ASP A 48 -7.51 -5.95 0.65
N PHE A 49 -6.47 -5.93 1.49
CA PHE A 49 -5.07 -5.84 1.04
C PHE A 49 -4.48 -7.13 0.44
N LEU A 50 -5.21 -8.25 0.44
CA LEU A 50 -4.71 -9.50 -0.14
C LEU A 50 -4.71 -9.47 -1.68
N ASP A 51 -5.53 -8.61 -2.29
CA ASP A 51 -5.58 -8.44 -3.75
C ASP A 51 -4.61 -7.35 -4.25
N ASP A 52 -4.07 -6.53 -3.35
CA ASP A 52 -3.18 -5.42 -3.69
C ASP A 52 -1.77 -5.88 -4.10
N GLU A 53 -1.22 -5.21 -5.12
CA GLU A 53 0.14 -5.44 -5.59
C GLU A 53 1.17 -4.75 -4.68
N VAL A 54 1.87 -5.54 -3.86
CA VAL A 54 2.95 -5.04 -3.01
C VAL A 54 4.26 -4.99 -3.77
N ARG A 55 4.81 -3.78 -3.95
CA ARG A 55 6.16 -3.60 -4.50
C ARG A 55 7.21 -4.07 -3.49
N ILE A 56 7.95 -5.11 -3.86
CA ILE A 56 9.10 -5.61 -3.10
C ILE A 56 10.39 -5.45 -3.91
N THR A 57 11.54 -5.51 -3.23
CA THR A 57 12.83 -5.50 -3.93
C THR A 57 13.02 -6.77 -4.75
N ALA A 58 13.70 -6.66 -5.90
CA ALA A 58 13.97 -7.79 -6.78
C ALA A 58 14.69 -8.94 -6.04
N ASP A 59 15.63 -8.60 -5.16
CA ASP A 59 16.34 -9.59 -4.34
C ASP A 59 15.40 -10.39 -3.42
N LEU A 60 14.45 -9.71 -2.77
CA LEU A 60 13.47 -10.38 -1.91
C LEU A 60 12.49 -11.22 -2.73
N TYR A 61 12.09 -10.75 -3.90
CA TYR A 61 11.24 -11.51 -4.83
C TYR A 61 11.91 -12.83 -5.22
N GLU A 62 13.17 -12.80 -5.63
CA GLU A 62 13.91 -14.02 -5.99
C GLU A 62 14.03 -15.00 -4.81
N VAL A 63 14.30 -14.50 -3.60
CA VAL A 63 14.35 -15.34 -2.38
C VAL A 63 12.98 -15.98 -2.08
N LEU A 64 11.89 -15.20 -2.12
CA LEU A 64 10.53 -15.70 -1.90
C LEU A 64 10.10 -16.69 -2.97
N ARG A 65 10.47 -16.43 -4.23
CA ARG A 65 10.22 -17.34 -5.35
C ARG A 65 10.93 -18.67 -5.14
N ALA A 66 12.23 -18.64 -4.83
CA ALA A 66 13.00 -19.84 -4.51
C ALA A 66 12.43 -20.61 -3.31
N PHE A 67 12.00 -19.89 -2.27
CA PHE A 67 11.36 -20.48 -1.09
C PHE A 67 10.03 -21.17 -1.42
N ARG A 68 9.19 -20.54 -2.25
CA ARG A 68 7.91 -21.12 -2.71
C ARG A 68 8.12 -22.35 -3.58
N SER A 69 9.14 -22.35 -4.46
CA SER A 69 9.53 -23.49 -5.28
C SER A 69 10.04 -24.67 -4.46
N TYR A 70 10.52 -24.43 -3.25
CA TYR A 70 10.97 -25.46 -2.32
C TYR A 70 9.84 -26.19 -1.59
N ARG A 71 8.56 -25.87 -1.86
CA ARG A 71 7.45 -26.67 -1.36
C ARG A 71 7.59 -28.07 -1.97
N PRO A 72 7.92 -29.11 -1.18
CA PRO A 72 7.97 -30.46 -1.71
C PRO A 72 6.56 -30.78 -2.17
N SER A 73 6.37 -30.92 -3.48
CA SER A 73 5.21 -31.61 -4.02
C SER A 73 5.33 -33.06 -3.55
N ALA A 74 4.70 -33.36 -2.41
CA ALA A 74 4.48 -34.70 -1.89
C ALA A 74 3.04 -35.11 -2.21
#